data_AF-A0A8T9CJL3-F1
#
_entry.id   AF-A0A8T9CJL3-F1
#
_cell.length_a   1.000
_cell.length_b   1.000
_cell.length_c   1.000
_cell.angle_alpha   90.00
_cell.angle_beta   90.00
_cell.angle_gamma   90.00
#
_symmetry.space_group_name_H-M   'P 1'
#
loop_
_entity.id
_entity.type
_entity.pdbx_description
1 polymer ?
#
loop_
_entity_poly.entity_id
_entity_poly.type
_entity_poly.pdbx_seq_one_letter_code
_entity_poly.pdbx_strand_id
1 'polypeptide(L)'
;MIARFTPWKFIFLTGHHTLFMSMMVAVILATAGMTGITLIAVGSLVVGVAMVFFPAIAHPYMKKVTGSDDVAIGHFSTLSYVLAGFIGSKFGNKEHSTEDMNVPKSLLFLRDTPVAISFTMSIIFLVTCLFAGADAVKELSGGKNWFMFSIMQSITFSAGVYIILQGVRMLIAEIVPA
;
A
#
# COMPACT_ATOMS: atom_id res chain seq x y z
N MET A 1 25.30 6.30 7.00
CA MET A 1 25.62 7.44 7.89
C MET A 1 24.53 7.70 8.93
N ILE A 2 23.25 7.75 8.55
CA ILE A 2 22.15 8.12 9.47
C ILE A 2 22.01 7.15 10.65
N ALA A 3 22.10 5.83 10.43
CA ALA A 3 22.04 4.84 11.51
C ALA A 3 23.22 4.92 12.51
N ARG A 4 24.32 5.62 12.18
CA ARG A 4 25.45 5.82 13.11
C ARG A 4 25.19 6.95 14.11
N PHE A 5 24.40 7.94 13.72
CA PHE A 5 24.13 9.14 14.51
C PHE A 5 22.68 9.23 15.03
N THR A 6 21.82 8.31 14.63
CA THR A 6 20.42 8.22 15.07
C THR A 6 20.13 6.85 15.67
N PRO A 7 19.14 6.73 16.58
CA PRO A 7 18.69 5.43 17.09
C PRO A 7 17.92 4.62 16.03
N TRP A 8 17.67 5.19 14.84
CA TRP A 8 16.90 4.56 13.78
C TRP A 8 17.75 3.54 13.01
N LYS A 9 17.43 2.26 13.22
CA LYS A 9 18.11 1.11 12.60
C LYS A 9 17.28 0.48 11.48
N PHE A 10 16.63 1.31 10.68
CA PHE A 10 15.81 0.85 9.55
C PHE A 10 16.63 0.72 8.27
N ILE A 11 16.39 -0.34 7.53
CA ILE A 11 16.95 -0.56 6.19
C ILE A 11 15.78 -0.58 5.20
N PHE A 12 15.77 0.38 4.28
CA PHE A 12 14.72 0.53 3.28
C PHE A 12 15.07 -0.27 2.03
N LEU A 13 14.49 -1.46 1.90
CA LEU A 13 14.88 -2.45 0.88
C LEU A 13 14.06 -2.38 -0.42
N THR A 14 13.12 -1.44 -0.56
CA THR A 14 12.30 -1.31 -1.77
C THR A 14 13.04 -0.49 -2.85
N GLY A 15 13.85 -1.19 -3.65
CA GLY A 15 14.72 -0.58 -4.65
C GLY A 15 13.98 0.24 -5.73
N HIS A 16 12.90 -0.28 -6.29
CA HIS A 16 12.13 0.43 -7.33
C HIS A 16 11.52 1.75 -6.81
N HIS A 17 11.01 1.76 -5.58
CA HIS A 17 10.54 2.97 -4.91
C HIS A 17 11.69 3.97 -4.68
N THR A 18 12.86 3.47 -4.26
CA THR A 18 14.04 4.30 -4.04
C THR A 18 14.48 4.98 -5.35
N LEU A 19 14.51 4.25 -6.46
CA LEU A 19 14.82 4.79 -7.78
C LEU A 19 13.80 5.83 -8.23
N PHE A 20 12.50 5.52 -8.09
CA PHE A 20 11.42 6.46 -8.41
C PHE A 20 11.54 7.77 -7.63
N MET A 21 11.71 7.70 -6.30
CA MET A 21 11.86 8.89 -5.46
C MET A 21 13.15 9.66 -5.75
N SER A 22 14.23 8.95 -6.05
CA SER A 22 15.51 9.59 -6.42
C SER A 22 15.36 10.39 -7.71
N MET A 23 14.68 9.83 -8.71
CA MET A 23 14.38 10.55 -9.96
C MET A 23 13.47 11.75 -9.71
N MET A 24 12.39 11.59 -8.93
CA MET A 24 11.47 12.69 -8.64
C MET A 24 12.16 13.84 -7.89
N VAL A 25 12.94 13.53 -6.86
CA VAL A 25 13.73 14.54 -6.12
C VAL A 25 14.76 15.20 -7.04
N ALA A 26 15.46 14.43 -7.87
CA ALA A 26 16.42 14.98 -8.82
C ALA A 26 15.76 15.96 -9.81
N VAL A 27 14.58 15.63 -10.35
CA VAL A 27 13.82 16.51 -11.24
C VAL A 27 13.40 17.79 -10.52
N ILE A 28 12.89 17.71 -9.29
CA ILE A 28 12.49 18.89 -8.49
C ILE A 28 13.68 19.80 -8.22
N LEU A 29 14.84 19.24 -7.84
CA LEU A 29 16.03 20.04 -7.56
C LEU A 29 16.61 20.64 -8.85
N ALA A 30 16.57 19.92 -9.97
CA ALA A 30 17.00 20.41 -11.27
C ALA A 30 16.14 21.59 -11.74
N THR A 31 14.81 21.50 -11.61
CA THR A 31 13.89 22.59 -11.97
C THR A 31 14.03 23.80 -11.05
N ALA A 32 14.48 23.58 -9.81
CA ALA A 32 14.88 24.65 -8.88
C ALA A 32 16.26 25.28 -9.22
N GLY A 33 16.91 24.87 -10.30
CA GLY A 33 18.17 25.44 -10.80
C GLY A 33 19.45 24.78 -10.27
N MET A 34 19.34 23.68 -9.50
CA MET A 34 20.51 22.95 -9.03
C MET A 34 21.09 22.06 -10.13
N THR A 35 22.42 21.98 -10.22
CA THR A 35 23.09 21.16 -11.24
C THR A 35 24.31 20.44 -10.65
N GLY A 36 24.81 19.45 -11.39
CA GLY A 36 26.07 18.77 -11.10
C GLY A 36 26.13 18.12 -9.72
N ILE A 37 27.27 18.28 -9.04
CA ILE A 37 27.57 17.62 -7.77
C ILE A 37 26.60 18.04 -6.66
N THR A 38 26.21 19.32 -6.61
CA THR A 38 25.30 19.85 -5.58
C THR A 38 23.93 19.19 -5.65
N LEU A 39 23.40 18.96 -6.86
CA LEU A 39 22.14 18.24 -7.05
C LEU A 39 22.25 16.81 -6.54
N ILE A 40 23.33 16.10 -6.88
CA ILE A 40 23.53 14.70 -6.47
C ILE A 40 23.68 14.61 -4.94
N ALA A 41 24.48 15.50 -4.34
CA ALA A 41 24.73 15.50 -2.91
C ALA A 41 23.46 15.80 -2.10
N VAL A 42 22.71 16.83 -2.48
CA VAL A 42 21.46 17.20 -1.78
C VAL A 42 20.36 16.16 -2.04
N GLY A 43 20.21 15.69 -3.28
CA GLY A 43 19.21 14.68 -3.64
C GLY A 43 19.43 13.37 -2.88
N SER A 44 20.67 12.87 -2.86
CA SER A 44 21.01 11.64 -2.11
C SER A 44 20.82 11.80 -0.60
N LEU A 45 21.12 12.98 -0.04
CA LEU A 45 20.86 13.27 1.37
C LEU A 45 19.36 13.27 1.68
N VAL A 46 18.55 13.95 0.87
CA VAL A 46 17.09 14.04 1.06
C VAL A 46 16.46 12.64 0.99
N VAL A 47 16.78 11.86 -0.04
CA VAL A 47 16.23 10.50 -0.20
C VAL A 47 16.74 9.58 0.90
N GLY A 48 18.03 9.64 1.24
CA GLY A 48 18.61 8.84 2.32
C GLY A 48 17.98 9.13 3.68
N VAL A 49 17.68 10.40 3.99
CA VAL A 49 16.95 10.78 5.20
C VAL A 49 15.52 10.25 5.18
N ALA A 50 14.80 10.43 4.07
CA ALA A 50 13.43 9.93 3.92
C ALA A 50 13.34 8.40 4.13
N MET A 51 14.30 7.65 3.61
CA MET A 51 14.38 6.18 3.73
C MET A 51 14.56 5.68 5.17
N VAL A 52 15.06 6.51 6.09
CA VAL A 52 15.17 6.15 7.52
C VAL A 52 14.04 6.76 8.35
N PHE A 53 13.72 8.02 8.06
CA PHE A 53 12.70 8.78 8.78
C PHE A 53 11.31 8.18 8.63
N PHE A 54 10.91 7.79 7.41
CA PHE A 54 9.57 7.26 7.17
C PHE A 54 9.30 5.94 7.90
N PRO A 55 10.15 4.91 7.78
CA PRO A 55 9.99 3.71 8.62
C PRO A 55 9.92 4.06 10.11
N ALA A 56 10.75 4.98 10.59
CA ALA A 56 10.79 5.35 12.00
C ALA A 56 9.47 5.94 12.53
N ILE A 57 8.81 6.81 11.78
CA ILE A 57 7.54 7.40 12.21
C ILE A 57 6.35 6.44 12.08
N ALA A 58 6.39 5.49 11.14
CA ALA A 58 5.34 4.47 11.01
C ALA A 58 5.53 3.29 11.96
N HIS A 59 6.76 3.02 12.41
CA HIS A 59 7.09 1.83 13.21
C HIS A 59 6.18 1.63 14.42
N PRO A 60 5.85 2.66 15.25
CA PRO A 60 4.96 2.47 16.40
C PRO A 60 3.55 1.99 16.03
N TYR A 61 3.06 2.35 14.84
CA TYR A 61 1.78 1.86 14.32
C TYR A 61 1.94 0.48 13.68
N MET A 62 3.04 0.25 12.97
CA MET A 62 3.36 -1.05 12.38
C MET A 62 3.36 -2.15 13.44
N LYS A 63 4.04 -1.94 14.57
CA LYS A 63 4.07 -2.88 15.70
C LYS A 63 2.70 -3.23 16.26
N LYS A 64 1.76 -2.28 16.25
CA LYS A 64 0.38 -2.51 16.70
C LYS A 64 -0.41 -3.36 15.72
N VAL A 65 -0.06 -3.32 14.43
CA VAL A 65 -0.74 -4.07 13.37
C VAL A 65 -0.14 -5.47 13.20
N THR A 66 1.19 -5.62 13.22
CA THR A 66 1.84 -6.94 13.13
C THR A 66 1.90 -7.70 14.44
N GLY A 67 1.86 -7.00 15.58
CA GLY A 67 2.17 -7.61 16.88
C GLY A 67 3.64 -7.98 17.07
N SER A 68 4.54 -7.55 16.17
CA SER A 68 5.99 -7.81 16.24
C SER A 68 6.83 -6.55 15.98
N ASP A 69 8.09 -6.56 16.45
CA ASP A 69 9.07 -5.47 16.21
C ASP A 69 9.98 -5.76 15.00
N ASP A 70 9.78 -6.91 14.33
CA ASP A 70 10.76 -7.46 13.39
C ASP A 70 10.71 -6.82 12.00
N VAL A 71 9.59 -6.15 11.66
CA VAL A 71 9.36 -5.62 10.31
C VAL A 71 8.88 -4.18 10.37
N ALA A 72 9.48 -3.33 9.53
CA ALA A 72 9.09 -1.94 9.36
C ALA A 72 8.58 -1.69 7.93
N ILE A 73 7.75 -0.66 7.75
CA ILE A 73 7.19 -0.32 6.44
C ILE A 73 8.12 0.62 5.66
N GLY A 74 8.68 0.09 4.57
CA GLY A 74 9.53 0.83 3.62
C GLY A 74 8.74 1.37 2.42
N HIS A 75 7.92 2.40 2.63
CA HIS A 75 7.10 3.00 1.57
C HIS A 75 7.00 4.53 1.68
N PHE A 76 6.92 5.26 0.57
CA PHE A 76 6.94 6.73 0.59
C PHE A 76 5.57 7.37 0.88
N SER A 77 4.47 6.63 0.77
CA SER A 77 3.15 7.05 1.27
C SER A 77 3.01 6.94 2.79
N THR A 78 4.10 6.80 3.54
CA THR A 78 4.10 6.61 4.99
C THR A 78 3.27 7.63 5.76
N LEU A 79 3.25 8.89 5.32
CA LEU A 79 2.48 9.94 5.99
C LEU A 79 0.97 9.63 6.03
N SER A 80 0.41 9.02 4.98
CA SER A 80 -1.01 8.64 4.99
C SER A 80 -1.28 7.49 5.97
N TYR A 81 -0.35 6.53 6.08
CA TYR A 81 -0.45 5.44 7.06
C TYR A 81 -0.34 5.95 8.49
N VAL A 82 0.60 6.85 8.77
CA VAL A 82 0.75 7.49 10.08
C VAL A 82 -0.48 8.32 10.43
N LEU A 83 -1.03 9.06 9.46
CA LEU A 83 -2.28 9.80 9.66
C LEU A 83 -3.45 8.87 9.97
N ALA A 84 -3.62 7.79 9.21
CA ALA A 84 -4.65 6.78 9.46
C ALA A 84 -4.47 6.13 10.85
N GLY A 85 -3.24 5.76 11.20
CA GLY A 85 -2.89 5.23 12.52
C GLY A 85 -3.16 6.22 13.65
N PHE A 86 -2.86 7.50 13.44
CA PHE A 86 -3.14 8.58 14.40
C PHE A 86 -4.64 8.75 14.63
N ILE A 87 -5.43 8.87 13.55
CA ILE A 87 -6.89 8.99 13.63
C ILE A 87 -7.47 7.74 14.29
N GLY A 88 -7.07 6.55 13.86
CA GLY A 88 -7.51 5.29 14.46
C GLY A 88 -7.13 5.16 15.94
N SER A 89 -5.98 5.69 16.35
CA SER A 89 -5.57 5.68 17.77
C SER A 89 -6.38 6.62 18.66
N LYS A 90 -7.00 7.67 18.08
CA LYS A 90 -7.78 8.67 18.82
C LYS A 90 -9.28 8.40 18.80
N PHE A 91 -9.78 7.86 17.70
CA PHE A 91 -11.22 7.68 17.45
C PHE A 91 -11.65 6.22 17.28
N GLY A 92 -10.71 5.29 17.10
CA GLY A 92 -11.01 3.87 16.94
C GLY A 92 -11.20 3.14 18.27
N ASN A 93 -11.91 2.02 18.23
CA ASN A 93 -12.02 1.08 19.33
C ASN A 93 -11.40 -0.27 18.92
N LYS A 94 -10.31 -0.67 19.60
CA LYS A 94 -9.61 -1.92 19.32
C LYS A 94 -10.43 -3.17 19.69
N GLU A 95 -11.36 -3.06 20.62
CA GLU A 95 -12.27 -4.15 21.00
C GLU A 95 -13.31 -4.46 19.91
N HIS A 96 -13.48 -3.54 18.96
CA HIS A 96 -14.39 -3.66 17.83
C HIS A 96 -13.62 -3.54 16.52
N SER A 97 -12.72 -4.49 16.28
CA SER A 97 -12.05 -4.63 14.99
C SER A 97 -13.05 -5.04 13.91
N THR A 98 -12.90 -4.49 12.70
CA THR A 98 -13.64 -4.95 11.52
C THR A 98 -13.29 -6.38 11.13
N GLU A 99 -12.13 -6.88 11.58
CA GLU A 99 -11.71 -8.28 11.37
C GLU A 99 -12.53 -9.27 12.19
N ASP A 100 -13.08 -8.83 13.34
CA ASP A 100 -13.86 -9.64 14.28
C ASP A 100 -15.37 -9.36 14.22
N MET A 101 -15.82 -8.64 13.20
CA MET A 101 -17.21 -8.20 13.08
C MET A 101 -18.16 -9.38 12.85
N ASN A 102 -19.17 -9.51 13.71
CA ASN A 102 -20.26 -10.47 13.51
C ASN A 102 -21.28 -9.93 12.51
N VAL A 103 -21.35 -10.56 11.34
CA VAL A 103 -22.32 -10.27 10.28
C VAL A 103 -23.52 -11.21 10.35
N PRO A 104 -24.72 -10.79 9.91
CA PRO A 104 -25.89 -11.67 9.85
C PRO A 104 -25.64 -12.89 8.96
N LYS A 105 -26.36 -14.00 9.20
CA LYS A 105 -26.14 -15.29 8.50
C LYS A 105 -26.12 -15.18 6.98
N SER A 106 -26.91 -14.27 6.39
CA SER A 106 -26.95 -14.03 4.94
C SER A 106 -25.67 -13.40 4.39
N LEU A 107 -24.90 -12.69 5.21
CA LEU A 107 -23.64 -12.03 4.85
C LEU A 107 -22.42 -12.77 5.39
N LEU A 108 -22.59 -13.98 5.93
CA LEU A 108 -21.50 -14.75 6.53
C LEU A 108 -20.38 -15.05 5.52
N PHE A 109 -20.70 -15.08 4.22
CA PHE A 109 -19.71 -15.23 3.16
C PHE A 109 -18.70 -14.07 3.10
N LEU A 110 -19.04 -12.88 3.62
CA LEU A 110 -18.12 -11.75 3.71
C LEU A 110 -16.99 -11.96 4.74
N ARG A 111 -17.05 -13.05 5.53
CA ARG A 111 -15.93 -13.45 6.41
C ARG A 111 -14.80 -14.12 5.63
N ASP A 112 -15.07 -14.62 4.43
CA ASP A 112 -14.03 -15.11 3.53
C ASP A 112 -13.42 -13.91 2.80
N THR A 113 -12.15 -13.61 3.07
CA THR A 113 -11.48 -12.41 2.57
C THR A 113 -11.48 -12.33 1.02
N PRO A 114 -11.07 -13.36 0.25
CA PRO A 114 -11.24 -13.36 -1.21
C PRO A 114 -12.68 -13.09 -1.68
N VAL A 115 -13.67 -13.73 -1.07
CA VAL A 115 -15.08 -13.53 -1.45
C VAL A 115 -15.53 -12.09 -1.16
N ALA A 116 -15.18 -11.56 0.01
CA ALA A 116 -15.49 -10.18 0.40
C ALA A 116 -14.86 -9.15 -0.55
N ILE A 117 -13.60 -9.36 -0.96
CA ILE A 117 -12.90 -8.50 -1.92
C ILE A 117 -13.59 -8.56 -3.28
N SER A 118 -13.88 -9.77 -3.78
CA SER A 118 -14.57 -9.95 -5.06
C SER A 118 -15.94 -9.26 -5.07
N PHE A 119 -16.71 -9.43 -4.00
CA PHE A 119 -18.03 -8.80 -3.87
C PHE A 119 -17.93 -7.27 -3.84
N THR A 120 -17.03 -6.71 -3.03
CA THR A 120 -16.85 -5.25 -2.90
C THR A 120 -16.37 -4.64 -4.22
N MET A 121 -15.41 -5.28 -4.89
CA MET A 121 -14.90 -4.81 -6.18
C MET A 121 -15.93 -4.95 -7.30
N SER A 122 -16.83 -5.93 -7.22
CA SER A 122 -17.94 -6.06 -8.18
C SER A 122 -18.82 -4.81 -8.14
N ILE A 123 -19.17 -4.33 -6.95
CA ILE A 123 -19.96 -3.11 -6.79
C ILE A 123 -19.20 -1.91 -7.35
N ILE A 124 -17.92 -1.75 -6.99
CA ILE A 124 -17.09 -0.63 -7.45
C ILE A 124 -16.97 -0.63 -8.98
N PHE A 125 -16.68 -1.77 -9.59
CA PHE A 125 -16.53 -1.86 -11.05
C PHE A 125 -17.85 -1.70 -11.79
N LEU A 126 -18.97 -2.17 -11.26
CA LEU A 126 -20.29 -1.91 -11.84
C LEU A 126 -20.59 -0.41 -11.86
N VAL A 127 -20.40 0.27 -10.73
CA VAL A 127 -20.60 1.72 -10.63
C VAL A 127 -19.66 2.46 -11.58
N THR A 128 -18.38 2.08 -11.59
CA THR A 128 -17.37 2.72 -12.46
C THR A 128 -17.71 2.52 -13.94
N CYS A 129 -18.15 1.34 -14.35
CA CYS A 129 -18.56 1.08 -15.73
C CYS A 129 -19.80 1.90 -16.13
N LEU A 130 -20.75 2.10 -15.22
CA LEU A 130 -21.91 2.97 -15.47
C LEU A 130 -21.49 4.42 -15.71
N PHE A 131 -20.55 4.95 -14.92
CA PHE A 131 -20.05 6.32 -15.07
C PHE A 131 -19.11 6.50 -16.25
N ALA A 132 -18.33 5.49 -16.63
CA ALA A 132 -17.40 5.55 -17.77
C ALA A 132 -18.13 5.66 -19.11
N GLY A 133 -19.38 5.20 -19.19
CA GLY A 133 -20.19 5.23 -20.41
C GLY A 133 -19.96 4.02 -21.31
N ALA A 134 -20.95 3.76 -22.19
CA ALA A 134 -21.01 2.53 -22.96
C ALA A 134 -19.85 2.36 -23.94
N ASP A 135 -19.37 3.44 -24.56
CA ASP A 135 -18.29 3.38 -25.56
C ASP A 135 -16.96 2.96 -24.93
N ALA A 136 -16.57 3.61 -23.83
CA ALA A 136 -15.35 3.27 -23.09
C ALA A 136 -15.39 1.84 -22.55
N VAL A 137 -16.52 1.41 -21.99
CA VAL A 137 -16.65 0.04 -21.47
C VAL A 137 -16.65 -0.98 -22.59
N LYS A 138 -17.26 -0.69 -23.75
CA LYS A 138 -17.26 -1.59 -24.91
C LYS A 138 -15.87 -1.77 -25.50
N GLU A 139 -15.07 -0.70 -25.55
CA GLU A 139 -13.66 -0.76 -25.96
C GLU A 139 -12.86 -1.65 -25.00
N LEU A 140 -12.94 -1.37 -23.69
CA LEU A 140 -12.21 -2.12 -22.65
C LEU A 140 -12.68 -3.57 -22.52
N SER A 141 -13.97 -3.84 -22.72
CA SER A 141 -14.54 -5.19 -22.62
C SER A 141 -14.28 -6.03 -23.87
N GLY A 142 -13.76 -5.44 -24.95
CA GLY A 142 -13.63 -6.11 -26.25
C GLY A 142 -14.99 -6.50 -26.83
N GLY A 143 -16.01 -5.67 -26.61
CA GLY A 143 -17.39 -5.92 -27.06
C GLY A 143 -18.19 -6.90 -26.19
N LYS A 144 -17.64 -7.39 -25.07
CA LYS A 144 -18.38 -8.23 -24.12
C LYS A 144 -19.43 -7.41 -23.37
N ASN A 145 -20.45 -8.09 -22.86
CA ASN A 145 -21.47 -7.48 -22.00
C ASN A 145 -20.81 -6.80 -20.80
N TRP A 146 -21.12 -5.52 -20.59
CA TRP A 146 -20.48 -4.67 -19.57
C TRP A 146 -20.66 -5.22 -18.15
N PHE A 147 -21.85 -5.75 -17.83
CA PHE A 147 -22.16 -6.27 -16.52
C PHE A 147 -21.31 -7.52 -16.21
N MET A 148 -21.26 -8.47 -17.16
CA MET A 148 -20.39 -9.65 -17.04
C MET A 148 -18.92 -9.28 -17.02
N PHE A 149 -18.51 -8.29 -17.80
CA PHE A 149 -17.14 -7.77 -17.76
C PHE A 149 -16.77 -7.25 -16.37
N SER A 150 -17.61 -6.41 -15.73
CA SER A 150 -17.37 -5.90 -14.37
C SER A 150 -17.24 -7.01 -13.33
N ILE A 151 -18.10 -8.04 -13.39
CA ILE A 151 -18.05 -9.19 -12.48
C ILE A 151 -16.79 -10.04 -12.72
N MET A 152 -16.39 -10.25 -13.96
CA MET A 152 -15.15 -10.98 -14.24
C MET A 152 -13.91 -10.21 -13.76
N GLN A 153 -13.88 -8.89 -13.96
CA GLN A 153 -12.78 -8.06 -13.49
C GLN A 153 -12.65 -8.06 -11.96
N SER A 154 -13.76 -8.04 -11.22
CA SER A 154 -13.72 -8.07 -9.76
C SER A 154 -13.21 -9.40 -9.21
N ILE A 155 -13.59 -10.52 -9.84
CA ILE A 155 -13.08 -11.85 -9.51
C ILE A 155 -11.57 -11.92 -9.81
N THR A 156 -11.15 -11.46 -11.00
CA THR A 156 -9.72 -11.43 -11.37
C THR A 156 -8.90 -10.56 -10.42
N PHE A 157 -9.43 -9.41 -10.01
CA PHE A 157 -8.79 -8.55 -9.02
C PHE A 157 -8.65 -9.27 -7.68
N SER A 158 -9.72 -9.91 -7.19
CA SER A 158 -9.68 -10.67 -5.94
C SER A 158 -8.65 -11.81 -5.99
N ALA A 159 -8.59 -12.55 -7.10
CA ALA A 159 -7.58 -13.59 -7.30
C ALA A 159 -6.16 -13.02 -7.28
N GLY A 160 -5.92 -11.87 -7.92
CA GLY A 160 -4.63 -11.18 -7.89
C GLY A 160 -4.23 -10.77 -6.46
N VAL A 161 -5.15 -10.17 -5.70
CA VAL A 161 -4.90 -9.82 -4.28
C VAL A 161 -4.61 -11.06 -3.46
N TYR A 162 -5.35 -12.16 -3.65
CA TYR A 162 -5.10 -13.41 -2.94
C TYR A 162 -3.70 -13.96 -3.22
N ILE A 163 -3.28 -14.00 -4.48
CA ILE A 163 -1.93 -14.44 -4.87
C ILE A 163 -0.87 -13.56 -4.20
N ILE A 164 -1.06 -12.23 -4.20
CA ILE A 164 -0.15 -11.28 -3.54
C ILE A 164 -0.07 -11.58 -2.03
N LEU A 165 -1.19 -11.77 -1.35
CA LEU A 165 -1.21 -12.04 0.08
C LEU A 165 -0.48 -13.34 0.43
N GLN A 166 -0.66 -14.40 -0.37
CA GLN A 166 0.08 -15.65 -0.19
C GLN A 166 1.59 -15.47 -0.42
N GLY A 167 1.97 -14.76 -1.49
CA GLY A 167 3.38 -14.48 -1.80
C GLY A 167 4.07 -13.62 -0.73
N VAL A 168 3.39 -12.58 -0.22
CA VAL A 168 3.90 -11.72 0.85
C VAL A 168 4.10 -12.51 2.14
N ARG A 169 3.13 -13.34 2.53
CA ARG A 169 3.28 -14.19 3.73
C ARG A 169 4.45 -15.15 3.62
N MET A 170 4.61 -15.80 2.48
CA MET A 170 5.74 -16.69 2.21
C MET A 170 7.07 -15.95 2.32
N LEU A 171 7.19 -14.78 1.69
CA LEU A 171 8.43 -14.00 1.72
C LEU A 171 8.75 -13.52 3.15
N ILE A 172 7.79 -12.97 3.88
CA ILE A 172 7.98 -12.49 5.26
C ILE A 172 8.43 -13.64 6.16
N ALA A 173 7.86 -14.84 6.01
CA ALA A 173 8.23 -16.01 6.79
C ALA A 173 9.70 -16.43 6.59
N GLU A 174 10.29 -16.18 5.42
CA GLU A 174 11.69 -16.48 5.14
C GLU A 174 12.66 -15.38 5.61
N ILE A 175 12.28 -14.10 5.50
CA ILE A 175 13.20 -12.99 5.78
C ILE A 175 13.20 -12.51 7.24
N VAL A 176 12.18 -12.84 8.03
CA VAL A 176 12.07 -12.40 9.43
C VAL A 176 12.89 -13.27 10.41
N PRO A 177 12.93 -14.61 10.28
CA PRO A 177 13.76 -15.45 11.16
C PRO A 177 15.26 -15.48 10.81
N ALA A 178 15.67 -14.93 9.66
CA ALA A 178 17.03 -14.96 9.11
C ALA A 178 17.90 -13.78 9.58
#